data_AF-A0A1C4DN41-F1
#
_entry.id   AF-A0A1C4DN41-F1
#
_cell.length_a   1.000
_cell.length_b   1.000
_cell.length_c   1.000
_cell.angle_alpha   90.00
_cell.angle_beta   90.00
_cell.angle_gamma   90.00
#
_symmetry.space_group_name_H-M   'P 1'
#
loop_
_entity.id
_entity.type
_entity.pdbx_description
1 polymer ?
#
loop_
_entity_poly.entity_id
_entity_poly.type
_entity_poly.pdbx_seq_one_letter_code
_entity_poly.pdbx_strand_id
1 'polypeptide(L)'
;MDEKEIIFTVSEEIYDQLVEMVGYQNFRKKLNVEEKVDLEILVRGIILTFLKKIEQATEIEEININYLKLLASDTGNPLRNKLRQYLKKIGMKQTELAAITNIKKGNLSLIVNNHVQPSLEAFFKIWAALQYPPIEELFYRDKD
;
A
#
# COMPACT_ATOMS: atom_id res chain seq x y z
N MET A 1 -20.85 11.23 18.57
CA MET A 1 -19.51 10.75 18.18
C MET A 1 -18.90 11.88 17.37
N ASP A 2 -17.69 12.33 17.70
CA ASP A 2 -17.10 13.47 16.99
C ASP A 2 -16.71 13.06 15.57
N GLU A 3 -17.26 13.75 14.58
CA GLU A 3 -16.94 13.52 13.18
C GLU A 3 -15.65 14.27 12.80
N LYS A 4 -14.82 13.64 11.96
CA LYS A 4 -13.59 14.21 11.42
C LYS A 4 -13.64 14.09 9.90
N GLU A 5 -13.36 15.18 9.20
CA GLU A 5 -13.38 15.24 7.74
C GLU A 5 -11.97 15.04 7.17
N ILE A 6 -11.87 14.25 6.09
CA ILE A 6 -10.64 14.04 5.34
C ILE A 6 -10.92 14.39 3.88
N ILE A 7 -10.19 15.37 3.35
CA ILE A 7 -10.28 15.81 1.95
C ILE A 7 -8.94 15.49 1.26
N PHE A 8 -9.00 14.84 0.12
CA PHE A 8 -7.82 14.55 -0.70
C PHE A 8 -8.17 14.68 -2.19
N THR A 9 -7.16 14.99 -3.00
CA THR A 9 -7.28 15.02 -4.45
C THR A 9 -6.78 13.71 -5.05
N VAL A 10 -7.37 13.31 -6.17
CA VAL A 10 -6.96 12.16 -6.97
C VAL A 10 -6.71 12.59 -8.41
N SER A 11 -5.96 11.79 -9.18
CA SER A 11 -5.85 12.03 -10.62
C SER A 11 -7.20 11.79 -11.30
N GLU A 12 -7.38 12.41 -12.46
CA GLU A 12 -8.57 12.23 -13.31
C GLU A 12 -8.78 10.73 -13.64
N GLU A 13 -7.70 10.01 -13.97
CA GLU A 13 -7.75 8.56 -14.20
C GLU A 13 -8.30 7.77 -13.02
N ILE A 14 -7.86 8.06 -11.79
CA ILE A 14 -8.36 7.38 -10.58
C ILE A 14 -9.82 7.75 -10.33
N TYR A 15 -10.18 9.02 -10.55
CA TYR A 15 -11.55 9.49 -10.40
C TYR A 15 -12.49 8.75 -11.36
N ASP A 16 -12.12 8.65 -12.64
CA ASP A 16 -12.88 7.97 -13.67
C ASP A 16 -13.09 6.49 -13.34
N GLN A 17 -12.04 5.81 -12.85
CA GLN A 17 -12.14 4.42 -12.39
C GLN A 17 -13.14 4.27 -11.23
N LEU A 18 -13.10 5.18 -10.25
CA LEU A 18 -14.05 5.15 -9.13
C LEU A 18 -15.49 5.37 -9.62
N VAL A 19 -15.72 6.30 -10.55
CA VAL A 19 -17.02 6.56 -11.17
C VAL A 19 -17.53 5.35 -11.95
N GLU A 20 -16.65 4.69 -12.73
CA GLU A 20 -17.00 3.47 -13.46
C GLU A 20 -17.41 2.34 -12.51
N MET A 21 -16.69 2.16 -11.40
CA MET A 21 -17.03 1.19 -10.37
C MET A 21 -18.40 1.47 -9.73
N VAL A 22 -18.72 2.73 -9.43
CA VAL A 22 -20.05 3.13 -8.96
C VAL A 22 -21.12 2.78 -10.01
N GLY A 23 -20.85 3.10 -11.27
CA GLY A 23 -21.73 2.78 -12.40
C GLY A 23 -22.02 1.29 -12.51
N TYR A 24 -20.98 0.46 -12.42
CA TYR A 24 -21.10 -1.00 -12.46
C TYR A 24 -21.90 -1.56 -11.28
N GLN A 25 -21.64 -1.10 -10.05
CA GLN A 25 -22.37 -1.55 -8.87
C GLN A 25 -23.86 -1.19 -8.94
N ASN A 26 -24.17 0.03 -9.38
CA ASN A 26 -25.56 0.48 -9.56
C ASN A 26 -26.27 -0.23 -10.71
N PHE A 27 -25.56 -0.53 -11.80
CA PHE A 27 -26.09 -1.32 -12.90
C PHE A 27 -26.49 -2.73 -12.44
N ARG A 28 -25.65 -3.40 -11.63
CA ARG A 28 -25.98 -4.69 -11.02
C ARG A 28 -27.17 -4.61 -10.06
N LYS A 29 -27.27 -3.54 -9.28
CA LYS A 29 -28.36 -3.32 -8.32
C LYS A 29 -29.70 -2.94 -8.96
N LYS A 30 -29.71 -2.41 -10.19
CA LYS A 30 -30.93 -2.13 -10.97
C LYS A 30 -31.82 -3.36 -11.19
N LEU A 31 -31.29 -4.56 -11.01
CA LEU A 31 -32.04 -5.82 -11.06
C LEU A 31 -32.81 -6.12 -9.76
N ASN A 32 -32.54 -5.43 -8.64
CA ASN A 32 -33.05 -5.76 -7.29
C ASN A 32 -33.72 -4.59 -6.50
N VAL A 33 -34.03 -3.44 -7.12
CA VAL A 33 -34.77 -2.31 -6.47
C VAL A 33 -34.12 -1.81 -5.16
N GLU A 34 -32.78 -1.81 -5.07
CA GLU A 34 -32.06 -1.28 -3.91
C GLU A 34 -31.44 0.10 -4.15
N GLU A 35 -31.16 0.81 -3.03
CA GLU A 35 -30.51 2.12 -2.96
C GLU A 35 -29.26 2.23 -3.85
N LYS A 36 -29.16 3.37 -4.54
CA LYS A 36 -27.99 3.75 -5.34
C LYS A 36 -26.78 3.91 -4.43
N VAL A 37 -25.68 3.28 -4.81
CA VAL A 37 -24.35 3.54 -4.25
C VAL A 37 -23.83 4.83 -4.87
N ASP A 38 -23.39 5.79 -4.06
CA ASP A 38 -22.66 6.96 -4.53
C ASP A 38 -21.15 6.78 -4.35
N LEU A 39 -20.39 7.75 -4.87
CA LEU A 39 -18.93 7.73 -4.85
C LEU A 39 -18.37 7.76 -3.43
N GLU A 40 -18.99 8.51 -2.53
CA GLU A 40 -18.54 8.64 -1.15
C GLU A 40 -18.68 7.30 -0.41
N ILE A 41 -19.83 6.64 -0.54
CA ILE A 41 -20.08 5.31 0.03
C ILE A 41 -19.08 4.29 -0.50
N LEU A 42 -18.79 4.31 -1.80
CA LEU A 42 -17.79 3.42 -2.40
C LEU A 42 -16.39 3.67 -1.81
N VAL A 43 -15.94 4.92 -1.78
CA VAL A 43 -14.62 5.29 -1.26
C VAL A 43 -14.49 4.94 0.22
N ARG A 44 -15.49 5.25 1.04
CA ARG A 44 -15.55 4.83 2.45
C ARG A 44 -15.48 3.31 2.58
N GLY A 45 -16.22 2.57 1.74
CA GLY A 45 -16.21 1.11 1.70
C GLY A 45 -14.85 0.52 1.34
N ILE A 46 -14.14 1.12 0.37
CA ILE A 46 -12.78 0.71 -0.01
C ILE A 46 -11.82 0.94 1.15
N ILE A 47 -11.84 2.12 1.76
CA ILE A 47 -11.00 2.46 2.91
C ILE A 47 -11.26 1.49 4.05
N LEU A 48 -12.53 1.26 4.43
CA LEU A 48 -12.90 0.32 5.48
C LEU A 48 -12.49 -1.11 5.16
N THR A 49 -12.61 -1.53 3.89
CA THR A 49 -12.16 -2.86 3.45
C THR A 49 -10.64 -2.98 3.57
N PHE A 50 -9.90 -1.93 3.22
CA PHE A 50 -8.45 -1.93 3.34
C PHE A 50 -8.01 -1.92 4.81
N LEU A 51 -8.64 -1.12 5.66
CA LEU A 51 -8.44 -1.12 7.11
C LEU A 51 -8.75 -2.49 7.71
N LYS A 52 -9.89 -3.11 7.35
CA LYS A 52 -10.24 -4.46 7.79
C LYS A 52 -9.27 -5.52 7.28
N LYS A 53 -8.74 -5.40 6.06
CA LYS A 53 -7.70 -6.31 5.57
C LYS A 53 -6.41 -6.15 6.35
N ILE A 54 -6.05 -4.92 6.71
CA ILE A 54 -4.93 -4.64 7.61
C ILE A 54 -5.22 -5.28 8.98
N GLU A 55 -6.41 -5.11 9.54
CA GLU A 55 -6.83 -5.71 10.83
C GLU A 55 -6.92 -7.24 10.77
N GLN A 56 -7.41 -7.85 9.70
CA GLN A 56 -7.50 -9.31 9.56
C GLN A 56 -6.13 -9.95 9.31
N ALA A 57 -5.23 -9.25 8.62
CA ALA A 57 -3.80 -9.58 8.60
C ALA A 57 -3.12 -9.40 9.97
N THR A 58 -3.85 -8.92 11.00
CA THR A 58 -3.38 -8.78 12.39
C THR A 58 -4.06 -9.73 13.39
N GLU A 59 -5.08 -10.52 12.98
CA GLU A 59 -5.65 -11.59 13.82
C GLU A 59 -4.78 -12.86 13.82
N ILE A 60 -3.83 -12.95 12.87
CA ILE A 60 -2.74 -13.92 12.89
C ILE A 60 -1.50 -13.16 13.38
N GLU A 61 -1.27 -13.22 14.70
CA GLU A 61 -0.10 -12.70 15.43
C GLU A 61 0.00 -11.17 15.61
N GLU A 62 0.30 -10.74 16.84
CA GLU A 62 0.43 -9.39 17.42
C GLU A 62 1.44 -8.43 16.73
N ILE A 63 1.81 -8.70 15.48
CA ILE A 63 3.03 -8.18 14.86
C ILE A 63 2.76 -6.91 14.04
N ASN A 64 1.64 -6.73 13.34
CA ASN A 64 1.60 -5.73 12.26
C ASN A 64 1.57 -4.24 12.71
N ILE A 65 0.84 -3.86 13.77
CA ILE A 65 0.85 -2.46 14.27
C ILE A 65 2.12 -2.18 15.10
N ASN A 66 2.60 -3.17 15.84
CA ASN A 66 3.86 -3.08 16.58
C ASN A 66 5.05 -2.99 15.62
N TYR A 67 5.01 -3.64 14.46
CA TYR A 67 6.09 -3.62 13.49
C TYR A 67 6.20 -2.27 12.78
N LEU A 68 5.09 -1.66 12.35
CA LEU A 68 5.11 -0.29 11.83
C LEU A 68 5.66 0.71 12.87
N LYS A 69 5.24 0.58 14.14
CA LYS A 69 5.81 1.37 15.25
C LYS A 69 7.29 1.06 15.49
N LEU A 70 7.74 -0.19 15.35
CA LEU A 70 9.14 -0.63 15.49
C LEU A 70 10.03 -0.15 14.33
N LEU A 71 9.49 -0.13 13.11
CA LEU A 71 10.16 0.42 11.94
C LEU A 71 10.21 1.95 12.01
N ALA A 72 9.20 2.59 12.61
CA ALA A 72 9.18 4.03 12.84
C ALA A 72 9.97 4.46 14.09
N SER A 73 10.22 3.57 15.05
CA SER A 73 10.89 3.91 16.29
C SER A 73 12.40 4.06 16.09
N ASP A 74 12.95 5.13 16.67
CA ASP A 74 14.38 5.38 16.69
C ASP A 74 15.03 4.45 17.72
N THR A 75 15.49 3.30 17.25
CA THR A 75 15.99 2.19 18.07
C THR A 75 17.52 2.08 18.04
N GLY A 76 18.23 3.01 17.42
CA GLY A 76 19.67 2.93 17.16
C GLY A 76 20.08 1.90 16.09
N ASN A 77 19.21 0.94 15.79
CA ASN A 77 19.42 -0.10 14.79
C ASN A 77 19.03 0.38 13.38
N PRO A 78 19.86 0.22 12.34
CA PRO A 78 19.52 0.67 11.00
C PRO A 78 18.33 -0.11 10.43
N LEU A 79 17.39 0.61 9.83
CA LEU A 79 16.33 0.01 9.02
C LEU A 79 16.97 -0.61 7.78
N ARG A 80 16.63 -1.86 7.47
CA ARG A 80 17.05 -2.56 6.26
C ARG A 80 15.86 -3.17 5.55
N ASN A 81 16.09 -3.56 4.31
CA ASN A 81 15.10 -4.18 3.46
C ASN A 81 15.60 -5.49 2.83
N LYS A 82 14.64 -6.31 2.42
CA LYS A 82 14.80 -7.59 1.74
C LYS A 82 14.33 -7.51 0.28
N LEU A 83 14.23 -6.31 -0.30
CA LEU A 83 13.62 -6.09 -1.62
C LEU A 83 14.28 -6.94 -2.71
N ARG A 84 15.62 -7.07 -2.70
CA ARG A 84 16.34 -7.92 -3.66
C ARG A 84 15.88 -9.38 -3.59
N GLN A 85 15.72 -9.91 -2.37
CA GLN A 85 15.30 -11.29 -2.13
C GLN A 85 13.83 -11.46 -2.51
N TYR A 86 12.99 -10.50 -2.13
CA TYR A 86 11.56 -10.50 -2.44
C TYR A 86 11.31 -10.45 -3.95
N LEU A 87 11.98 -9.56 -4.67
CA LEU A 87 11.92 -9.47 -6.14
C LEU A 87 12.29 -10.80 -6.81
N LYS A 88 13.35 -11.45 -6.34
CA LYS A 88 13.75 -12.79 -6.81
C LYS A 88 12.68 -13.84 -6.53
N LYS A 89 12.06 -13.82 -5.34
CA LYS A 89 10.98 -14.73 -4.93
C LYS A 89 9.77 -14.63 -5.87
N ILE A 90 9.39 -13.42 -6.27
CA ILE A 90 8.22 -13.17 -7.13
C ILE A 90 8.55 -13.14 -8.64
N GLY A 91 9.81 -13.36 -9.03
CA GLY A 91 10.24 -13.35 -10.42
C GLY A 91 10.26 -11.95 -11.09
N MET A 92 10.20 -10.87 -10.30
CA MET A 92 10.20 -9.49 -10.81
C MET A 92 11.62 -8.95 -10.94
N LYS A 93 11.95 -8.34 -12.07
CA LYS A 93 13.23 -7.66 -12.28
C LYS A 93 13.19 -6.27 -11.67
N GLN A 94 14.33 -5.82 -11.16
CA GLN A 94 14.46 -4.46 -10.63
C GLN A 94 14.18 -3.37 -11.69
N THR A 95 14.46 -3.65 -12.98
CA THR A 95 14.11 -2.74 -14.08
C THR A 95 12.61 -2.60 -14.29
N GLU A 96 11.84 -3.64 -14.00
CA GLU A 96 10.37 -3.63 -14.06
C GLU A 96 9.82 -2.81 -12.89
N LEU A 97 10.34 -3.05 -11.68
CA LEU A 97 9.98 -2.23 -10.51
C LEU A 97 10.28 -0.74 -10.74
N ALA A 98 11.40 -0.41 -11.37
CA ALA A 98 11.74 0.98 -11.72
C ALA A 98 10.75 1.61 -12.71
N ALA A 99 10.27 0.82 -13.67
CA ALA A 99 9.28 1.28 -14.65
C ALA A 99 7.91 1.54 -13.98
N ILE A 100 7.44 0.59 -13.14
CA ILE A 100 6.15 0.71 -12.44
C ILE A 100 6.15 1.88 -11.46
N THR A 101 7.24 2.05 -10.71
CA THR A 101 7.34 3.08 -9.66
C THR A 101 7.73 4.46 -10.19
N ASN A 102 8.16 4.56 -11.45
CA ASN A 102 8.80 5.74 -12.03
C ASN A 102 9.99 6.27 -11.19
N ILE A 103 10.67 5.38 -10.46
CA ILE A 103 11.89 5.70 -9.71
C ILE A 103 13.09 5.47 -10.64
N LYS A 104 14.00 6.45 -10.72
CA LYS A 104 15.24 6.33 -11.50
C LYS A 104 15.98 5.03 -11.13
N LYS A 105 16.37 4.24 -12.12
CA LYS A 105 17.04 2.92 -11.96
C LYS A 105 18.20 2.96 -10.96
N GLY A 106 19.04 4.00 -11.04
CA GLY A 106 20.16 4.20 -10.10
C GLY A 106 19.71 4.34 -8.66
N ASN A 107 18.70 5.18 -8.39
CA ASN A 107 18.15 5.38 -7.06
C ASN A 107 17.48 4.11 -6.52
N LEU A 108 16.67 3.44 -7.35
CA LEU A 108 16.06 2.17 -6.97
C LEU A 108 17.11 1.10 -6.63
N SER A 109 18.27 1.11 -7.32
CA SER A 109 19.38 0.22 -6.99
C SER A 109 20.01 0.50 -5.65
N LEU A 110 20.20 1.76 -5.30
CA LEU A 110 20.67 2.12 -3.97
C LEU A 110 19.68 1.65 -2.90
N ILE A 111 18.37 1.81 -3.13
CA ILE A 111 17.31 1.37 -2.20
C ILE A 111 17.31 -0.16 -2.06
N VAL A 112 17.16 -0.91 -3.16
CA VAL A 112 17.06 -2.39 -3.18
C VAL A 112 18.27 -3.07 -2.55
N ASN A 113 19.42 -2.39 -2.55
CA ASN A 113 20.68 -2.91 -2.05
C ASN A 113 21.06 -2.34 -0.67
N ASN A 114 20.14 -1.66 0.03
CA ASN A 114 20.36 -1.07 1.35
C ASN A 114 21.48 -0.01 1.42
N HIS A 115 21.84 0.63 0.29
CA HIS A 115 22.79 1.74 0.29
C HIS A 115 22.15 3.06 0.74
N VAL A 116 20.84 3.23 0.50
CA VAL A 116 20.05 4.38 0.96
C VAL A 116 18.69 3.92 1.45
N GLN A 117 18.12 4.65 2.41
CA GLN A 117 16.73 4.45 2.80
C GLN A 117 15.80 5.07 1.74
N PRO A 118 14.66 4.42 1.42
CA PRO A 118 13.65 5.07 0.61
C PRO A 118 13.05 6.26 1.37
N SER A 119 12.72 7.33 0.66
CA SER A 119 11.77 8.32 1.21
C SER A 119 10.41 7.64 1.43
N LEU A 120 9.55 8.24 2.25
CA LEU A 120 8.21 7.71 2.50
C LEU A 120 7.41 7.53 1.20
N GLU A 121 7.52 8.50 0.27
CA GLU A 121 6.91 8.40 -1.05
C GLU A 121 7.46 7.22 -1.87
N ALA A 122 8.78 7.05 -1.90
CA ALA A 122 9.42 5.93 -2.60
C ALA A 122 9.02 4.58 -1.99
N PHE A 123 8.92 4.51 -0.67
CA PHE A 123 8.42 3.34 0.06
C PHE A 123 7.01 2.98 -0.40
N PHE A 124 6.07 3.93 -0.40
CA PHE A 124 4.69 3.66 -0.80
C PHE A 124 4.58 3.24 -2.27
N LYS A 125 5.34 3.87 -3.16
CA LYS A 125 5.39 3.47 -4.58
C LYS A 125 5.88 2.03 -4.73
N ILE A 126 6.95 1.66 -4.04
CA ILE A 126 7.51 0.29 -4.07
C ILE A 126 6.50 -0.69 -3.47
N TRP A 127 5.92 -0.38 -2.32
CA TRP A 127 4.98 -1.25 -1.62
C TRP A 127 3.72 -1.52 -2.46
N ALA A 128 3.16 -0.47 -3.09
CA ALA A 128 2.05 -0.59 -4.02
C ALA A 128 2.41 -1.39 -5.28
N ALA A 129 3.59 -1.15 -5.88
CA ALA A 129 4.06 -1.91 -7.04
C ALA A 129 4.23 -3.40 -6.74
N LEU A 130 4.53 -3.76 -5.49
CA LEU A 130 4.64 -5.13 -5.03
C LEU A 130 3.30 -5.73 -4.55
N GLN A 131 2.18 -5.01 -4.70
CA GLN A 131 0.84 -5.43 -4.26
C GLN A 131 0.71 -5.60 -2.74
N TYR A 132 1.34 -4.69 -1.98
CA TYR A 132 1.17 -4.56 -0.53
C TYR A 132 1.46 -5.84 0.28
N PRO A 133 2.60 -6.51 0.10
CA PRO A 133 2.94 -7.64 0.96
C PRO A 133 3.13 -7.19 2.42
N PRO A 134 3.08 -8.12 3.39
CA PRO A 134 3.40 -7.81 4.78
C PRO A 134 4.74 -7.07 4.88
N ILE A 135 4.79 -6.01 5.68
CA ILE A 135 5.92 -5.08 5.67
C ILE A 135 7.19 -5.77 6.19
N GLU A 136 7.08 -6.72 7.10
CA GLU A 136 8.14 -7.58 7.65
C GLU A 136 8.77 -8.54 6.62
N GLU A 137 8.06 -8.83 5.52
CA GLU A 137 8.64 -9.53 4.36
C GLU A 137 9.58 -8.60 3.56
N LEU A 138 9.38 -7.29 3.64
CA LEU A 138 10.12 -6.29 2.89
C LEU A 138 11.17 -5.56 3.72
N PHE A 139 10.92 -5.29 5.00
CA PHE A 139 11.72 -4.44 5.86
C PHE A 139 11.94 -5.07 7.23
N TYR A 140 13.07 -4.77 7.84
CA TYR A 140 13.43 -5.24 9.18
C TYR A 140 14.42 -4.26 9.82
N ARG A 141 14.48 -4.22 11.15
CA ARG A 141 15.58 -3.54 11.87
C ARG A 141 16.72 -4.55 12.01
N ASP A 142 17.91 -4.19 11.55
CA ASP A 142 19.10 -5.02 11.71
C ASP A 142 19.45 -5.02 13.20
N LYS A 143 19.24 -6.15 13.88
CA LYS A 143 19.76 -6.36 15.23
C LYS A 143 21.19 -6.84 15.01
N ASP A 144 22.18 -6.06 15.44
CA ASP A 144 23.59 -6.47 15.38
C ASP A 144 23.80 -7.93 15.80
#